data_AF-A0A2A2JS81-F1
#
_entry.id   AF-A0A2A2JS81-F1
#
_cell.length_a   1.000
_cell.length_b   1.000
_cell.length_c   1.000
_cell.angle_alpha   90.00
_cell.angle_beta   90.00
_cell.angle_gamma   90.00
#
_symmetry.space_group_name_H-M   'P 1'
#
loop_
_entity.id
_entity.type
_entity.pdbx_description
1 polymer ?
#
loop_
_entity_poly.entity_id
_entity_poly.type
_entity_poly.pdbx_seq_one_letter_code
_entity_poly.pdbx_strand_id
1 'polypeptide(L)'
;MLQASTEVDYPYFPFRISVDFVLVNRLDDLANQVQRQLFEKAIRREGLIIHKEQAGGQLFTLLSTPFHRLCREAERRQMSFPLKDEHACSTNNSKDTVTLINEEPLQRKGLQYLLMEGAYSDAFILHEPSEEEPYFKKMKGQSMVTYTELIKEIEDDPRKKMQETWCRYFKFQPLNSIRNYFGEQIAFYFAWQDPITGESVMFSPNIIRYLKMMCSCLVVILCMSISVVSVIAVIMYKMYIVDKYECDKEYTLTCMLLAAFTPSVLNTSSTMLLGFLYNKLVERLNYWENHRTMTEHTNALIIKVFAFSFVNNYVSLFYIAFVRPENHGFQTNGLFGLGKAFKDTCKENTCGSLLALQLMTHMLLKPFPKFSKDVIFPYFIKLFRHKLWFHRRKETLESILKESNETSVLIRYL
;
A
#
# COMPACT_ATOMS: atom_id res chain seq x y z
N MET A 1 -26.50 -22.81 -11.23
CA MET A 1 -25.20 -22.37 -10.66
C MET A 1 -25.48 -21.05 -9.97
N LEU A 2 -25.25 -20.96 -8.66
CA LEU A 2 -25.43 -19.72 -7.92
C LEU A 2 -24.52 -18.64 -8.52
N GLN A 3 -25.10 -17.59 -9.10
CA GLN A 3 -24.49 -16.26 -8.95
C GLN A 3 -24.68 -15.95 -7.48
N ALA A 4 -23.67 -16.18 -6.64
CA ALA A 4 -23.70 -15.68 -5.28
C ALA A 4 -23.63 -14.15 -5.41
N SER A 5 -24.78 -13.48 -5.40
CA SER A 5 -24.78 -12.02 -5.33
C SER A 5 -24.31 -11.67 -3.92
N THR A 6 -23.12 -11.08 -3.82
CA THR A 6 -22.62 -10.53 -2.54
C THR A 6 -23.28 -9.19 -2.23
N GLU A 7 -24.25 -8.79 -3.04
CA GLU A 7 -24.75 -7.44 -3.18
C GLU A 7 -26.25 -7.42 -3.49
N VAL A 8 -26.99 -6.51 -2.84
CA VAL A 8 -28.43 -6.33 -3.03
C VAL A 8 -28.70 -4.96 -3.66
N ASP A 9 -29.55 -4.94 -4.70
CA ASP A 9 -30.01 -3.71 -5.36
C ASP A 9 -30.97 -2.91 -4.46
N TYR A 10 -30.71 -1.61 -4.30
CA TYR A 10 -31.51 -0.72 -3.46
C TYR A 10 -32.52 0.09 -4.31
N PRO A 11 -33.82 0.12 -3.97
CA PRO A 11 -34.82 0.78 -4.80
C PRO A 11 -34.72 2.33 -4.81
N TYR A 12 -33.94 2.94 -3.92
CA TYR A 12 -33.88 4.41 -3.76
C TYR A 12 -32.48 5.02 -3.88
N PHE A 13 -31.43 4.22 -4.12
CA PHE A 13 -30.05 4.67 -4.27
C PHE A 13 -29.35 3.81 -5.33
N PRO A 14 -28.50 4.40 -6.20
CA PRO A 14 -27.83 3.67 -7.28
C PRO A 14 -26.64 2.81 -6.82
N PHE A 15 -26.51 2.53 -5.52
CA PHE A 15 -25.37 1.81 -4.95
C PHE A 15 -25.81 0.43 -4.46
N ARG A 16 -24.99 -0.57 -4.76
CA ARG A 16 -25.12 -1.94 -4.27
C ARG A 16 -24.65 -2.04 -2.82
N ILE A 17 -25.41 -2.74 -1.98
CA ILE A 17 -25.11 -2.91 -0.55
C ILE A 17 -24.64 -4.33 -0.30
N SER A 18 -23.56 -4.49 0.46
CA SER A 18 -23.02 -5.80 0.84
C SER A 18 -24.02 -6.64 1.65
N VAL A 19 -23.94 -7.95 1.48
CA VAL A 19 -24.66 -8.92 2.32
C VAL A 19 -23.86 -9.15 3.60
N ASP A 20 -24.45 -8.80 4.75
CA ASP A 20 -23.78 -8.93 6.05
C ASP A 20 -24.07 -10.28 6.71
N PHE A 21 -25.26 -10.84 6.47
CA PHE A 21 -25.72 -12.06 7.15
C PHE A 21 -26.66 -12.87 6.26
N VAL A 22 -26.59 -14.20 6.34
CA VAL A 22 -27.41 -15.11 5.52
C VAL A 22 -28.16 -16.06 6.44
N LEU A 23 -29.47 -16.16 6.23
CA LEU A 23 -30.32 -17.18 6.85
C LEU A 23 -30.73 -18.22 5.81
N VAL A 24 -30.67 -19.49 6.18
CA VAL A 24 -31.04 -20.60 5.30
C VAL A 24 -32.28 -21.27 5.85
N ASN A 25 -33.26 -21.54 4.98
CA ASN A 25 -34.40 -22.39 5.31
C ASN A 25 -34.76 -23.31 4.15
N ARG A 26 -35.43 -24.42 4.47
CA ARG A 26 -35.95 -25.34 3.46
C ARG A 26 -37.25 -24.78 2.88
N LEU A 27 -37.48 -25.01 1.59
CA LEU A 27 -38.73 -24.60 0.93
C LEU A 27 -39.91 -25.46 1.34
N ASP A 28 -39.66 -26.74 1.64
CA ASP A 28 -40.69 -27.73 1.94
C ASP A 28 -41.29 -27.58 3.36
N ASP A 29 -40.64 -26.80 4.22
CA ASP A 29 -41.09 -26.60 5.60
C ASP A 29 -42.17 -25.52 5.70
N LEU A 30 -43.44 -25.87 5.51
CA LEU A 30 -44.55 -24.93 5.69
C LEU A 30 -44.93 -24.72 7.17
N ALA A 31 -44.55 -25.63 8.07
CA ALA A 31 -44.98 -25.58 9.48
C ALA A 31 -44.45 -24.34 10.20
N ASN A 32 -43.19 -23.98 9.97
CA ASN A 32 -42.54 -22.82 10.60
C ASN A 32 -42.62 -21.54 9.77
N GLN A 33 -43.38 -21.53 8.67
CA GLN A 33 -43.46 -20.39 7.75
C GLN A 33 -44.02 -19.12 8.43
N VAL A 34 -45.03 -19.27 9.29
CA VAL A 34 -45.65 -18.16 10.01
C VAL A 34 -44.66 -17.50 10.96
N GLN A 35 -43.90 -18.30 11.72
CA GLN A 35 -42.89 -17.79 12.65
C GLN A 35 -41.78 -17.03 11.91
N ARG A 36 -41.31 -17.56 10.77
CA ARG A 36 -40.33 -16.86 9.91
C ARG A 36 -40.87 -15.55 9.37
N GLN A 37 -42.10 -15.51 8.88
CA GLN A 37 -42.72 -14.28 8.37
C GLN A 37 -42.86 -13.21 9.46
N LEU A 38 -43.22 -13.61 10.68
CA LEU A 38 -43.26 -12.70 11.84
C LEU A 38 -41.88 -12.14 12.17
N PHE A 39 -40.85 -13.01 12.17
CA PHE A 39 -39.47 -12.61 12.41
C PHE A 39 -38.94 -11.66 11.33
N GLU A 40 -39.16 -11.95 10.05
CA GLU A 40 -38.78 -11.08 8.94
C GLU A 40 -39.51 -9.73 8.98
N LYS A 41 -40.77 -9.71 9.40
CA LYS A 41 -41.53 -8.46 9.59
C LYS A 41 -40.93 -7.63 10.73
N ALA A 42 -40.47 -8.27 11.81
CA ALA A 42 -39.75 -7.61 12.89
C ALA A 42 -38.41 -7.03 12.41
N ILE A 43 -37.63 -7.82 11.66
CA ILE A 43 -36.36 -7.37 11.05
C ILE A 43 -36.57 -6.12 10.19
N ARG A 44 -37.60 -6.09 9.34
CA ARG A 44 -37.91 -4.90 8.52
C ARG A 44 -38.31 -3.69 9.36
N ARG A 45 -39.01 -3.88 10.48
CA ARG A 45 -39.37 -2.79 11.41
C ARG A 45 -38.14 -2.19 12.09
N GLU A 46 -37.11 -2.99 12.34
CA GLU A 46 -35.81 -2.55 12.88
C GLU A 46 -34.93 -1.85 11.81
N GLY A 47 -35.40 -1.74 10.56
CA GLY A 47 -34.69 -1.04 9.49
C GLY A 47 -33.64 -1.87 8.75
N LEU A 48 -33.66 -3.20 8.89
CA LEU A 48 -32.82 -4.12 8.12
C LEU A 48 -33.44 -4.42 6.76
N ILE A 49 -32.59 -4.58 5.74
CA ILE A 49 -33.01 -4.88 4.37
C ILE A 49 -32.94 -6.39 4.19
N ILE A 50 -33.97 -6.96 3.56
CA ILE A 50 -34.09 -8.40 3.32
C ILE A 50 -34.20 -8.66 1.83
N HIS A 51 -33.32 -9.49 1.30
CA HIS A 51 -33.38 -10.06 -0.03
C HIS A 51 -33.51 -11.58 0.04
N LYS A 52 -34.16 -12.22 -0.95
CA LYS A 52 -34.39 -13.66 -0.95
C LYS A 52 -33.95 -14.27 -2.26
N GLU A 53 -33.13 -15.31 -2.17
CA GLU A 53 -32.65 -16.08 -3.29
C GLU A 53 -32.96 -17.57 -3.09
N GLN A 54 -33.27 -18.28 -4.17
CA GLN A 54 -33.62 -19.69 -4.12
C GLN A 54 -32.56 -20.52 -4.84
N ALA A 55 -32.02 -21.55 -4.18
CA ALA A 55 -31.11 -22.49 -4.80
C ALA A 55 -31.19 -23.88 -4.17
N GLY A 56 -31.25 -24.93 -5.01
CA GLY A 56 -31.10 -26.32 -4.58
C GLY A 56 -32.10 -26.79 -3.52
N GLY A 57 -33.38 -26.40 -3.61
CA GLY A 57 -34.40 -26.75 -2.61
C GLY A 57 -34.35 -25.93 -1.32
N GLN A 58 -33.41 -25.00 -1.21
CA GLN A 58 -33.23 -24.10 -0.08
C GLN A 58 -33.56 -22.66 -0.49
N LEU A 59 -34.02 -21.89 0.49
CA LEU A 59 -34.27 -20.46 0.40
C LEU A 59 -33.22 -19.75 1.27
N PHE A 60 -32.47 -18.85 0.64
CA PHE A 60 -31.47 -18.00 1.27
C PHE A 60 -32.09 -16.63 1.48
N THR A 61 -32.19 -16.21 2.73
CA THR A 61 -32.63 -14.87 3.12
C THR A 61 -31.39 -14.05 3.46
N LEU A 62 -31.01 -13.17 2.55
CA LEU A 62 -29.85 -12.29 2.67
C LEU A 62 -30.26 -11.03 3.44
N LEU A 63 -29.48 -10.67 4.44
CA LEU A 63 -29.69 -9.51 5.29
C LEU A 63 -28.57 -8.49 5.06
N SER A 64 -28.97 -7.23 4.87
CA SER A 64 -28.05 -6.10 4.73
C SER A 64 -28.43 -4.99 5.71
N THR A 65 -27.43 -4.45 6.39
CA THR A 65 -27.56 -3.35 7.34
C THR A 65 -27.28 -2.01 6.67
N PRO A 66 -28.24 -1.08 6.62
CA PRO A 66 -27.98 0.24 6.06
C PRO A 66 -27.07 1.05 7.00
N PHE A 67 -26.22 1.91 6.40
CA PHE A 67 -25.19 2.67 7.12
C PHE A 67 -25.74 3.47 8.32
N HIS A 68 -26.90 4.13 8.18
CA HIS A 68 -27.50 4.90 9.26
C HIS A 68 -27.85 4.04 10.50
N ARG A 69 -28.28 2.79 10.29
CA ARG A 69 -28.59 1.84 11.36
C ARG A 69 -27.29 1.41 12.03
N LEU A 70 -26.25 1.10 11.24
CA LEU A 70 -24.92 0.78 11.77
C LEU A 70 -24.39 1.89 12.68
N CYS A 71 -24.49 3.16 12.27
CA CYS A 71 -24.09 4.30 13.11
C CYS A 71 -24.88 4.37 14.42
N ARG A 72 -26.21 4.25 14.36
CA ARG A 72 -27.07 4.28 15.55
C ARG A 72 -26.73 3.17 16.56
N GLU A 73 -26.46 1.97 16.07
CA GLU A 73 -26.06 0.84 16.93
C GLU A 73 -24.62 0.96 17.43
N ALA A 74 -23.71 1.51 16.63
CA ALA A 74 -22.35 1.82 17.06
C ALA A 74 -22.32 2.85 18.19
N GLU A 75 -23.16 3.89 18.12
CA GLU A 75 -23.37 4.87 19.19
C GLU A 75 -23.95 4.22 20.44
N ARG A 76 -25.03 3.42 20.30
CA ARG A 76 -25.67 2.72 21.41
C ARG A 76 -24.72 1.75 22.12
N ARG A 77 -23.81 1.13 21.38
CA ARG A 77 -22.79 0.20 21.89
C ARG A 77 -21.48 0.88 22.29
N GLN A 78 -21.37 2.20 22.14
CA GLN A 78 -20.17 2.98 22.42
C GLN A 78 -18.92 2.38 21.75
N MET A 79 -19.02 2.01 20.47
CA MET A 79 -17.88 1.47 19.73
C MET A 79 -16.75 2.50 19.65
N SER A 80 -15.53 2.07 19.98
CA SER A 80 -14.34 2.92 19.89
C SER A 80 -13.84 2.97 18.45
N PHE A 81 -13.71 4.17 17.88
CA PHE A 81 -13.13 4.38 16.56
C PHE A 81 -11.84 5.20 16.66
N PRO A 82 -10.81 4.88 15.87
CA PRO A 82 -9.61 5.70 15.80
C PRO A 82 -9.96 7.05 15.16
N LEU A 83 -9.93 8.11 15.96
CA LEU A 83 -9.96 9.48 15.43
C LEU A 83 -8.58 9.79 14.83
N LYS A 84 -8.54 10.47 13.68
CA LYS A 84 -7.29 11.09 13.24
C LYS A 84 -6.95 12.15 14.29
N ASP A 85 -5.82 12.01 14.96
CA ASP A 85 -5.36 12.97 15.96
C ASP A 85 -5.19 14.36 15.33
N GLU A 86 -6.21 15.19 15.46
CA GLU A 86 -6.08 16.64 15.51
C GLU A 86 -6.87 17.11 16.73
N HIS A 87 -6.11 17.38 17.79
CA HIS A 87 -6.54 17.90 19.09
C HIS A 87 -7.49 16.98 19.87
N ALA A 88 -6.96 16.46 20.98
CA ALA A 88 -7.76 15.94 22.08
C ALA A 88 -8.78 17.01 22.51
N CYS A 89 -10.00 16.92 22.01
CA CYS A 89 -11.11 17.69 22.54
C CYS A 89 -11.43 17.04 23.89
N SER A 90 -10.91 17.65 24.96
CA SER A 90 -11.36 17.36 26.32
C SER A 90 -12.79 17.85 26.42
N THR A 91 -13.74 17.02 26.02
CA THR A 91 -15.13 17.22 26.38
C THR A 91 -15.31 16.62 27.77
N ASN A 92 -15.44 17.51 28.76
CA ASN A 92 -16.10 17.21 30.02
C ASN A 92 -17.56 16.86 29.72
N ASN A 93 -17.80 15.64 29.23
CA ASN A 93 -19.14 15.09 29.19
C ASN A 93 -19.36 14.36 30.50
N SER A 94 -20.16 15.02 31.34
CA SER A 94 -20.96 14.39 32.38
C SER A 94 -21.39 13.01 31.93
N LYS A 95 -21.02 12.00 32.73
CA LYS A 95 -21.57 10.66 32.64
C LYS A 95 -23.06 10.76 32.90
N ASP A 96 -23.85 11.04 31.88
CA ASP A 96 -25.26 10.72 31.87
C ASP A 96 -25.33 9.21 31.84
N THR A 97 -25.40 8.67 33.06
CA THR A 97 -25.72 7.27 33.31
C THR A 97 -27.15 7.13 32.83
N VAL A 98 -27.34 6.80 31.55
CA VAL A 98 -28.63 6.34 31.05
C VAL A 98 -28.92 5.08 31.86
N THR A 99 -29.78 5.24 32.85
CA THR A 99 -30.36 4.14 33.61
C THR A 99 -30.87 3.15 32.58
N LEU A 100 -30.23 1.97 32.57
CA LEU A 100 -30.74 0.79 31.90
C LEU A 100 -32.22 0.72 32.28
N ILE A 101 -33.09 1.04 31.33
CA ILE A 101 -34.50 0.66 31.45
C ILE A 101 -34.42 -0.84 31.63
N ASN A 102 -34.83 -1.31 32.81
CA ASN A 102 -35.02 -2.72 33.09
C ASN A 102 -35.92 -3.26 31.97
N GLU A 103 -35.31 -3.90 30.96
CA GLU A 103 -36.06 -4.69 30.01
C GLU A 103 -36.60 -5.87 30.81
N GLU A 104 -37.89 -5.81 31.15
CA GLU A 104 -38.63 -6.96 31.64
C GLU A 104 -38.35 -8.16 30.71
N PRO A 105 -38.24 -9.39 31.25
CA PRO A 105 -38.00 -10.57 30.44
C PRO A 105 -39.29 -10.94 29.69
N LEU A 106 -39.65 -10.16 28.67
CA LEU A 106 -40.48 -10.72 27.60
C LEU A 106 -39.68 -11.87 27.01
N GLN A 107 -40.27 -13.06 26.98
CA GLN A 107 -39.81 -14.23 26.23
C GLN A 107 -39.55 -13.83 24.77
N ARG A 108 -38.39 -13.26 24.46
CA ARG A 108 -38.01 -12.88 23.10
C ARG A 108 -37.53 -14.15 22.41
N LYS A 109 -38.41 -14.74 21.58
CA LYS A 109 -38.03 -15.74 20.57
C LYS A 109 -37.07 -15.09 19.58
N GLY A 110 -35.77 -15.13 19.88
CA GLY A 110 -34.70 -14.60 19.03
C GLY A 110 -34.31 -15.56 17.91
N LEU A 111 -33.35 -15.14 17.07
CA LEU A 111 -32.86 -15.97 15.97
C LEU A 111 -32.34 -17.35 16.44
N GLN A 112 -31.62 -17.39 17.56
CA GLN A 112 -31.11 -18.64 18.14
C GLN A 112 -32.23 -19.64 18.47
N TYR A 113 -33.37 -19.13 18.96
CA TYR A 113 -34.54 -19.96 19.22
C TYR A 113 -35.16 -20.48 17.92
N LEU A 114 -35.22 -19.66 16.86
CA LEU A 114 -35.72 -20.09 15.56
C LEU A 114 -34.81 -21.12 14.86
N LEU A 115 -33.49 -21.05 15.10
CA LEU A 115 -32.56 -22.09 14.65
C LEU A 115 -32.77 -23.40 15.43
N MET A 116 -32.97 -23.30 16.75
CA MET A 116 -33.24 -24.47 17.59
C MET A 116 -34.58 -25.15 17.27
N GLU A 117 -35.63 -24.39 16.99
CA GLU A 117 -36.96 -24.91 16.58
C GLU A 117 -36.95 -25.45 15.14
N GLY A 118 -35.84 -25.29 14.41
CA GLY A 118 -35.71 -25.73 13.02
C GLY A 118 -36.46 -24.85 12.01
N ALA A 119 -36.92 -23.67 12.43
CA ALA A 119 -37.52 -22.69 11.54
C ALA A 119 -36.50 -22.16 10.52
N TYR A 120 -35.25 -21.98 10.94
CA TYR A 120 -34.10 -21.81 10.03
C TYR A 120 -33.17 -23.00 10.18
N SER A 121 -32.61 -23.48 9.06
CA SER A 121 -31.63 -24.56 9.07
C SER A 121 -30.24 -24.09 9.44
N ASP A 122 -29.87 -22.89 9.03
CA ASP A 122 -28.55 -22.32 9.32
C ASP A 122 -28.56 -20.78 9.27
N ALA A 123 -27.54 -20.16 9.86
CA ALA A 123 -27.34 -18.73 9.92
C ALA A 123 -25.84 -18.41 9.99
N PHE A 124 -25.29 -17.74 8.98
CA PHE A 124 -23.85 -17.46 8.89
C PHE A 124 -23.53 -16.12 8.21
N ILE A 125 -22.29 -15.66 8.43
CA ILE A 125 -21.70 -14.48 7.79
C ILE A 125 -20.94 -14.95 6.54
N LEU A 126 -20.99 -14.17 5.47
CA LEU A 126 -20.22 -14.46 4.26
C LEU A 126 -18.78 -13.98 4.41
N HIS A 127 -17.84 -14.82 3.98
CA HIS A 127 -16.46 -14.41 3.82
C HIS A 127 -16.30 -13.54 2.58
N GLU A 128 -15.36 -12.59 2.63
CA GLU A 128 -14.94 -11.85 1.45
C GLU A 128 -14.42 -12.78 0.34
N PRO A 129 -14.70 -12.43 -0.93
CA PRO A 129 -14.30 -13.25 -2.07
C PRO A 129 -12.77 -13.35 -2.16
N SER A 130 -12.27 -14.54 -2.49
CA SER A 130 -10.84 -14.77 -2.68
C SER A 130 -10.54 -15.50 -3.98
N GLU A 131 -9.45 -15.12 -4.64
CA GLU A 131 -9.02 -15.71 -5.91
C GLU A 131 -8.77 -17.24 -5.84
N GLU A 132 -8.48 -17.76 -4.64
CA GLU A 132 -8.17 -19.17 -4.44
C GLU A 132 -9.39 -20.09 -4.46
N GLU A 133 -10.61 -19.54 -4.38
CA GLU A 133 -11.85 -20.31 -4.30
C GLU A 133 -12.16 -21.08 -5.61
N PRO A 134 -12.74 -22.29 -5.50
CA PRO A 134 -12.88 -23.19 -6.64
C PRO A 134 -13.80 -22.66 -7.74
N TYR A 135 -14.79 -21.82 -7.41
CA TYR A 135 -15.66 -21.23 -8.43
C TYR A 135 -14.94 -20.15 -9.24
N PHE A 136 -14.06 -19.35 -8.64
CA PHE A 136 -13.23 -18.38 -9.36
C PHE A 136 -12.28 -19.06 -10.34
N LYS A 137 -11.68 -20.18 -9.93
CA LYS A 137 -10.84 -21.02 -10.81
C LYS A 137 -11.63 -21.54 -12.02
N LYS A 138 -12.90 -21.93 -11.81
CA LYS A 138 -13.80 -22.40 -12.86
C LYS A 138 -14.25 -21.25 -13.78
N MET A 139 -14.53 -20.08 -13.23
CA MET A 139 -14.95 -18.88 -13.97
C MET A 139 -13.82 -18.35 -14.86
N LYS A 140 -12.57 -18.37 -14.37
CA LYS A 140 -11.36 -18.06 -15.15
C LYS A 140 -11.23 -18.91 -16.41
N GLY A 141 -11.62 -20.18 -16.33
CA GLY A 141 -11.61 -21.12 -17.47
C GLY A 141 -12.76 -20.92 -18.44
N GLN A 142 -13.86 -20.26 -18.04
CA GLN A 142 -15.05 -20.06 -18.86
C GLN A 142 -15.10 -18.69 -19.55
N SER A 143 -14.74 -17.60 -18.86
CA SER A 143 -14.76 -16.24 -19.43
C SER A 143 -13.73 -15.35 -18.74
N MET A 144 -12.69 -14.97 -19.48
CA MET A 144 -11.60 -14.11 -18.96
C MET A 144 -12.02 -12.65 -18.77
N VAL A 145 -13.02 -12.16 -19.53
CA VAL A 145 -13.51 -10.77 -19.44
C VAL A 145 -14.27 -10.56 -18.13
N THR A 146 -15.24 -11.43 -17.84
CA THR A 146 -16.04 -11.40 -16.60
C THR A 146 -15.17 -11.59 -15.36
N TYR A 147 -14.16 -12.47 -15.44
CA TYR A 147 -13.16 -12.66 -14.38
C TYR A 147 -12.35 -11.38 -14.10
N THR A 148 -11.94 -10.67 -15.15
CA THR A 148 -11.10 -9.46 -15.01
C THR A 148 -11.91 -8.26 -14.49
N GLU A 149 -13.21 -8.19 -14.79
CA GLU A 149 -14.10 -7.17 -14.24
C GLU A 149 -14.38 -7.42 -12.74
N LEU A 150 -14.69 -8.65 -12.35
CA LEU A 150 -14.94 -8.99 -10.94
C LEU A 150 -13.70 -8.82 -10.05
N ILE A 151 -12.51 -9.14 -10.55
CA ILE A 151 -11.26 -9.05 -9.77
C ILE A 151 -10.78 -7.62 -9.61
N LYS A 152 -11.12 -6.70 -10.53
CA LYS A 152 -10.84 -5.28 -10.33
C LYS A 152 -11.62 -4.68 -9.16
N GLU A 153 -12.76 -5.29 -8.80
CA GLU A 153 -13.56 -4.94 -7.62
C GLU A 153 -12.91 -5.45 -6.32
N ILE A 154 -12.12 -6.52 -6.40
CA ILE A 154 -11.31 -7.07 -5.29
C ILE A 154 -9.96 -6.35 -5.26
N GLU A 155 -9.95 -5.04 -4.95
CA GLU A 155 -8.73 -4.24 -4.91
C GLU A 155 -7.80 -4.65 -3.73
N ASP A 156 -8.35 -5.23 -2.66
CA ASP A 156 -7.62 -5.81 -1.53
C ASP A 156 -8.29 -7.13 -1.06
N ASP A 157 -7.67 -8.30 -1.30
CA ASP A 157 -8.12 -9.59 -0.75
C ASP A 157 -7.47 -9.82 0.64
N PRO A 158 -8.20 -9.62 1.76
CA PRO A 158 -7.62 -9.79 3.08
C PRO A 158 -7.31 -11.25 3.40
N ARG A 159 -8.00 -12.22 2.78
CA ARG A 159 -7.77 -13.65 3.02
C ARG A 159 -6.46 -14.09 2.40
N LYS A 160 -6.18 -13.67 1.17
CA LYS A 160 -4.89 -13.90 0.50
C LYS A 160 -3.73 -13.26 1.27
N LYS A 161 -3.90 -11.99 1.67
CA LYS A 161 -2.92 -11.29 2.52
C LYS A 161 -2.67 -12.03 3.83
N MET A 162 -3.73 -12.54 4.46
CA MET A 162 -3.65 -13.33 5.68
C MET A 162 -2.93 -14.65 5.44
N GLN A 163 -3.23 -15.38 4.36
CA GLN A 163 -2.55 -16.64 4.03
C GLN A 163 -1.04 -16.46 3.76
N GLU A 164 -0.65 -15.39 3.06
CA GLU A 164 0.77 -15.09 2.76
C GLU A 164 1.61 -14.64 3.97
N THR A 165 0.94 -14.13 5.00
CA THR A 165 1.54 -13.63 6.25
C THR A 165 1.49 -14.66 7.37
N TRP A 166 0.34 -15.31 7.57
CA TRP A 166 0.05 -16.25 8.66
C TRP A 166 0.57 -17.67 8.41
N CYS A 167 0.42 -18.21 7.20
CA CYS A 167 0.67 -19.64 6.92
C CYS A 167 2.11 -19.95 6.44
N ARG A 168 3.05 -19.01 6.54
CA ARG A 168 4.46 -19.24 6.17
C ARG A 168 5.30 -19.59 7.38
N TYR A 169 6.05 -20.70 7.27
CA TYR A 169 7.07 -21.08 8.24
C TYR A 169 8.02 -19.90 8.52
N PHE A 170 8.29 -19.64 9.80
CA PHE A 170 9.18 -18.58 10.32
C PHE A 170 8.69 -17.12 10.22
N LYS A 171 7.42 -16.88 9.87
CA LYS A 171 6.80 -15.55 10.02
C LYS A 171 6.03 -15.42 11.32
N PHE A 172 5.96 -14.19 11.85
CA PHE A 172 5.17 -13.86 13.02
C PHE A 172 3.67 -13.96 12.71
N GLN A 173 2.87 -14.38 13.69
CA GLN A 173 1.42 -14.50 13.51
C GLN A 173 0.78 -13.09 13.45
N PRO A 174 0.04 -12.73 12.38
CA PRO A 174 -0.53 -11.40 12.23
C PRO A 174 -1.82 -11.25 13.07
N LEU A 175 -1.68 -11.19 14.40
CA LEU A 175 -2.82 -11.14 15.34
C LEU A 175 -3.78 -9.98 15.09
N ASN A 176 -3.28 -8.80 14.69
CA ASN A 176 -4.15 -7.66 14.34
C ASN A 176 -5.00 -7.94 13.10
N SER A 177 -4.44 -8.63 12.10
CA SER A 177 -5.20 -9.02 10.90
C SER A 177 -6.23 -10.10 11.22
N ILE A 178 -5.87 -11.07 12.06
CA ILE A 178 -6.79 -12.10 12.57
C ILE A 178 -7.92 -11.45 13.37
N ARG A 179 -7.59 -10.50 14.27
CA ARG A 179 -8.56 -9.76 15.08
C ARG A 179 -9.53 -8.96 14.23
N ASN A 180 -9.02 -8.25 13.23
CA ASN A 180 -9.87 -7.42 12.38
C ASN A 180 -10.77 -8.25 11.46
N TYR A 181 -10.35 -9.46 11.06
CA TYR A 181 -11.11 -10.31 10.14
C TYR A 181 -12.08 -11.28 10.86
N PHE A 182 -11.60 -11.98 11.89
CA PHE A 182 -12.35 -13.00 12.62
C PHE A 182 -12.94 -12.50 13.96
N GLY A 183 -12.54 -11.31 14.41
CA GLY A 183 -12.93 -10.77 15.70
C GLY A 183 -11.96 -11.11 16.83
N GLU A 184 -12.22 -10.52 17.99
CA GLU A 184 -11.34 -10.58 19.16
C GLU A 184 -11.20 -11.97 19.74
N GLN A 185 -12.30 -12.74 19.83
CA GLN A 185 -12.29 -14.08 20.44
C GLN A 185 -11.34 -15.05 19.70
N ILE A 186 -11.40 -15.06 18.37
CA ILE A 186 -10.54 -15.91 17.54
C ILE A 186 -9.09 -15.41 17.62
N ALA A 187 -8.87 -14.09 17.62
CA ALA A 187 -7.53 -13.55 17.83
C ALA A 187 -6.94 -13.91 19.20
N PHE A 188 -7.76 -13.95 20.26
CA PHE A 188 -7.33 -14.38 21.58
C PHE A 188 -6.89 -15.84 21.62
N TYR A 189 -7.55 -16.73 20.89
CA TYR A 189 -7.12 -18.12 20.78
C TYR A 189 -5.69 -18.25 20.22
N PHE A 190 -5.32 -17.39 19.26
CA PHE A 190 -3.97 -17.36 18.68
C PHE A 190 -2.97 -16.49 19.46
N ALA A 191 -3.43 -15.71 20.43
CA ALA A 191 -2.56 -14.90 21.29
C ALA A 191 -1.94 -15.77 22.39
N TRP A 192 -0.63 -15.65 22.61
CA TRP A 192 0.08 -16.34 23.68
C TRP A 192 0.18 -15.45 24.92
N GLN A 193 0.17 -16.05 26.12
CA GLN A 193 0.29 -15.35 27.40
C GLN A 193 1.76 -15.22 27.83
N ASP A 194 2.20 -14.02 28.19
CA ASP A 194 3.55 -13.83 28.73
C ASP A 194 3.71 -14.65 30.03
N PRO A 195 4.70 -15.54 30.15
CA PRO A 195 4.93 -16.30 31.36
C PRO A 195 5.27 -15.42 32.58
N ILE A 196 5.71 -14.18 32.39
CA ILE A 196 6.14 -13.28 33.48
C ILE A 196 5.06 -12.27 33.84
N THR A 197 4.43 -11.65 32.84
CA THR A 197 3.44 -10.58 33.07
C THR A 197 1.99 -11.08 33.10
N GLY A 198 1.72 -12.29 32.60
CA GLY A 198 0.35 -12.82 32.51
C GLY A 198 -0.53 -12.08 31.48
N GLU A 199 -0.01 -11.07 30.79
CA GLU A 199 -0.72 -10.35 29.74
C GLU A 199 -0.58 -11.08 28.40
N SER A 200 -1.63 -11.03 27.58
CA SER A 200 -1.59 -11.55 26.21
C SER A 200 -0.74 -10.62 25.33
N VAL A 201 0.51 -11.01 25.04
CA VAL A 201 1.45 -10.19 24.28
C VAL A 201 2.03 -10.93 23.08
N MET A 202 2.40 -10.14 22.08
CA MET A 202 3.11 -10.59 20.89
C MET A 202 4.50 -11.15 21.28
N PHE A 203 4.66 -12.48 21.28
CA PHE A 203 5.92 -13.15 21.63
C PHE A 203 6.85 -13.26 20.41
N SER A 204 7.95 -12.51 20.43
CA SER A 204 9.09 -12.67 19.52
C SER A 204 10.35 -12.90 20.37
N PRO A 205 11.09 -14.01 20.22
CA PRO A 205 12.30 -14.24 21.01
C PRO A 205 13.35 -13.17 20.70
N ASN A 206 13.71 -12.40 21.74
CA ASN A 206 14.61 -11.25 21.63
C ASN A 206 15.93 -11.60 20.93
N ILE A 207 16.48 -12.80 21.17
CA ILE A 207 17.74 -13.28 20.57
C ILE A 207 17.65 -13.31 19.04
N ILE A 208 16.57 -13.86 18.48
CA ILE A 208 16.39 -13.95 17.02
C ILE A 208 16.22 -12.54 16.43
N ARG A 209 15.51 -11.65 17.13
CA ARG A 209 15.36 -10.25 16.72
C ARG A 209 16.70 -9.52 16.67
N TYR A 210 17.53 -9.66 17.71
CA TYR A 210 18.87 -9.05 17.72
C TYR A 210 19.78 -9.60 16.62
N LEU A 211 19.75 -10.90 16.34
CA LEU A 211 20.51 -11.49 15.23
C LEU A 211 20.08 -10.93 13.87
N LYS A 212 18.77 -10.79 13.62
CA LYS A 212 18.25 -10.16 12.40
C LYS A 212 18.68 -8.69 12.30
N MET A 213 18.63 -7.95 13.40
CA MET A 213 19.07 -6.56 13.45
C MET A 213 20.57 -6.41 13.16
N MET A 214 21.42 -7.30 13.71
CA MET A 214 22.85 -7.31 13.43
C MET A 214 23.16 -7.62 11.96
N CYS A 215 22.47 -8.61 11.37
CA CYS A 215 22.58 -8.92 9.95
C CYS A 215 22.18 -7.73 9.07
N SER A 216 21.09 -7.04 9.43
CA SER A 216 20.66 -5.83 8.76
C SER A 216 21.68 -4.69 8.83
N CYS A 217 22.23 -4.42 10.02
CA CYS A 217 23.29 -3.43 10.20
C CYS A 217 24.51 -3.73 9.32
N LEU A 218 24.91 -5.00 9.21
CA LEU A 218 26.01 -5.42 8.32
C LEU A 218 25.70 -5.12 6.85
N VAL A 219 24.49 -5.45 6.38
CA VAL A 219 24.06 -5.14 5.01
C VAL A 219 24.08 -3.65 4.73
N VAL A 220 23.63 -2.82 5.67
CA VAL A 220 23.66 -1.35 5.54
C VAL A 220 25.11 -0.84 5.42
N ILE A 221 26.03 -1.33 6.24
CA ILE A 221 27.46 -0.97 6.17
C ILE A 221 28.07 -1.38 4.82
N LEU A 222 27.71 -2.55 4.28
CA LEU A 222 28.18 -2.97 2.96
C LEU A 222 27.66 -2.05 1.85
N CYS A 223 26.37 -1.69 1.87
CA CYS A 223 25.82 -0.72 0.91
C CYS A 223 26.50 0.66 1.00
N MET A 224 26.86 1.10 2.21
CA MET A 224 27.63 2.32 2.43
C MET A 224 29.00 2.23 1.76
N SER A 225 29.73 1.14 1.97
CA SER A 225 31.03 0.95 1.29
C SER A 225 30.90 0.92 -0.23
N ILE A 226 29.84 0.32 -0.77
CA ILE A 226 29.57 0.29 -2.22
C ILE A 226 29.40 1.72 -2.77
N SER A 227 28.73 2.62 -2.04
CA SER A 227 28.59 4.02 -2.46
C SER A 227 29.92 4.79 -2.47
N VAL A 228 30.84 4.46 -1.56
CA VAL A 228 32.19 5.05 -1.56
C VAL A 228 32.97 4.54 -2.79
N VAL A 229 32.90 3.24 -3.06
CA VAL A 229 33.56 2.61 -4.22
C VAL A 229 33.02 3.18 -5.53
N SER A 230 31.71 3.42 -5.65
CA SER A 230 31.14 3.97 -6.89
C SER A 230 31.66 5.38 -7.19
N VAL A 231 31.85 6.22 -6.17
CA VAL A 231 32.44 7.56 -6.35
C VAL A 231 33.91 7.49 -6.73
N ILE A 232 34.68 6.61 -6.10
CA ILE A 232 36.08 6.36 -6.47
C ILE A 232 36.17 5.87 -7.92
N ALA A 233 35.27 4.98 -8.35
CA ALA A 233 35.24 4.49 -9.73
C ALA A 233 34.99 5.61 -10.76
N VAL A 234 34.08 6.55 -10.48
CA VAL A 234 33.85 7.71 -11.35
C VAL A 234 35.07 8.63 -11.42
N ILE A 235 35.79 8.77 -10.30
CA ILE A 235 37.05 9.53 -10.25
C ILE A 235 38.15 8.83 -11.07
N MET A 236 38.29 7.51 -10.93
CA MET A 236 39.23 6.73 -11.75
C MET A 236 38.92 6.85 -13.24
N TYR A 237 37.63 6.79 -13.61
CA TYR A 237 37.18 7.00 -14.98
C TYR A 237 37.56 8.40 -15.50
N LYS A 238 37.37 9.45 -14.69
CA LYS A 238 37.80 10.81 -15.03
C LYS A 238 39.31 10.85 -15.32
N MET A 239 40.13 10.25 -14.46
CA MET A 239 41.59 10.24 -14.65
C MET A 239 41.99 9.52 -15.93
N TYR A 240 41.37 8.37 -16.22
CA TYR A 240 41.62 7.63 -17.45
C TYR A 240 41.29 8.43 -18.72
N ILE A 241 40.20 9.19 -18.72
CA ILE A 241 39.82 10.05 -19.86
C ILE A 241 40.80 11.20 -20.04
N VAL A 242 41.24 11.84 -18.95
CA VAL A 242 42.19 12.96 -19.01
C VAL A 242 43.54 12.51 -19.60
N ASP A 243 44.03 11.34 -19.17
CA ASP A 243 45.28 10.75 -19.68
C ASP A 243 45.16 10.34 -21.16
N LYS A 244 44.09 9.62 -21.54
CA LYS A 244 43.89 9.12 -22.90
C LYS A 244 43.79 10.22 -23.97
N TYR A 245 43.17 11.35 -23.63
CA TYR A 245 42.95 12.46 -24.57
C TYR A 245 43.97 13.59 -24.41
N GLU A 246 45.00 13.42 -23.56
CA GLU A 246 46.04 14.42 -23.26
C GLU A 246 45.47 15.83 -23.03
N CYS A 247 44.38 15.94 -22.27
CA CYS A 247 43.63 17.18 -22.07
C CYS A 247 44.41 18.30 -21.33
N ASP A 248 45.69 18.08 -21.01
CA ASP A 248 46.57 19.06 -20.38
C ASP A 248 47.17 20.07 -21.35
N LYS A 249 47.31 19.74 -22.64
CA LYS A 249 48.05 20.53 -23.65
C LYS A 249 47.17 21.46 -24.49
N GLU A 250 46.00 20.99 -24.96
CA GLU A 250 45.07 21.78 -25.78
C GLU A 250 43.65 21.72 -25.21
N TYR A 251 43.07 22.87 -24.90
CA TYR A 251 41.74 22.95 -24.30
C TYR A 251 40.64 22.97 -25.39
N THR A 252 40.37 21.81 -25.98
CA THR A 252 39.27 21.65 -26.95
C THR A 252 37.92 21.52 -26.23
N LEU A 253 36.81 21.92 -26.88
CA LEU A 253 35.44 21.71 -26.39
C LEU A 253 35.19 20.24 -25.99
N THR A 254 35.77 19.29 -26.73
CA THR A 254 35.71 17.84 -26.45
C THR A 254 36.30 17.48 -25.09
N CYS A 255 37.44 18.05 -24.72
CA CYS A 255 38.05 17.84 -23.40
C CYS A 255 37.20 18.44 -22.27
N MET A 256 36.61 19.63 -22.48
CA MET A 256 35.72 20.23 -21.48
C MET A 256 34.50 19.33 -21.20
N LEU A 257 33.85 18.82 -22.25
CA LEU A 257 32.68 17.95 -22.09
C LEU A 257 33.05 16.62 -21.41
N LEU A 258 34.11 15.96 -21.87
CA LEU A 258 34.50 14.64 -21.37
C LEU A 258 35.18 14.65 -20.00
N ALA A 259 35.96 15.69 -19.67
CA ALA A 259 36.73 15.75 -18.43
C ALA A 259 36.01 16.48 -17.28
N ALA A 260 35.11 17.43 -17.57
CA ALA A 260 34.42 18.20 -16.53
C ALA A 260 32.94 17.81 -16.38
N PHE A 261 32.19 17.71 -17.48
CA PHE A 261 30.75 17.45 -17.44
C PHE A 261 30.43 15.96 -17.25
N THR A 262 31.04 15.07 -18.05
CA THR A 262 30.75 13.64 -18.00
C THR A 262 30.94 13.00 -16.61
N PRO A 263 32.05 13.24 -15.87
CA PRO A 263 32.21 12.68 -14.53
C PRO A 263 31.19 13.23 -13.52
N SER A 264 30.85 14.51 -13.63
CA SER A 264 29.85 15.16 -12.77
C SER A 264 28.45 14.57 -12.97
N VAL A 265 28.07 14.32 -14.23
CA VAL A 265 26.80 13.67 -14.59
C VAL A 265 26.79 12.20 -14.15
N LEU A 266 27.87 11.44 -14.39
CA LEU A 266 27.98 10.04 -13.98
C LEU A 266 27.94 9.86 -12.45
N ASN A 267 28.60 10.75 -11.71
CA ASN A 267 28.55 10.74 -10.25
C ASN A 267 27.10 10.99 -9.77
N THR A 268 26.44 11.99 -10.35
CA THR A 268 25.06 12.32 -9.97
C THR A 268 24.09 11.20 -10.32
N SER A 269 24.20 10.60 -11.49
CA SER A 269 23.35 9.46 -11.89
C SER A 269 23.60 8.22 -11.03
N SER A 270 24.86 7.92 -10.71
CA SER A 270 25.24 6.80 -9.83
C SER A 270 24.63 6.93 -8.44
N THR A 271 24.77 8.11 -7.80
CA THR A 271 24.21 8.35 -6.46
C THR A 271 22.68 8.29 -6.43
N MET A 272 22.00 8.69 -7.51
CA MET A 272 20.55 8.60 -7.64
C MET A 272 20.07 7.14 -7.80
N LEU A 273 20.75 6.35 -8.64
CA LEU A 273 20.42 4.94 -8.84
C LEU A 273 20.61 4.14 -7.55
N LEU A 274 21.75 4.30 -6.89
CA LEU A 274 22.04 3.63 -5.62
C LEU A 274 21.04 4.05 -4.52
N GLY A 275 20.67 5.33 -4.46
CA GLY A 275 19.63 5.81 -3.54
C GLY A 275 18.26 5.17 -3.78
N PHE A 276 17.84 5.03 -5.03
CA PHE A 276 16.57 4.38 -5.35
C PHE A 276 16.57 2.89 -4.96
N LEU A 277 17.63 2.16 -5.29
CA LEU A 277 17.76 0.74 -4.95
C LEU A 277 17.84 0.53 -3.43
N TYR A 278 18.59 1.38 -2.73
CA TYR A 278 18.76 1.29 -1.28
C TYR A 278 17.45 1.54 -0.53
N ASN A 279 16.64 2.51 -0.93
CA ASN A 279 15.35 2.77 -0.27
C ASN A 279 14.44 1.52 -0.33
N LYS A 280 14.32 0.88 -1.50
CA LYS A 280 13.58 -0.38 -1.63
C LYS A 280 14.17 -1.52 -0.79
N LEU A 281 15.49 -1.62 -0.75
CA LEU A 281 16.19 -2.64 0.02
C LEU A 281 15.94 -2.46 1.53
N VAL A 282 16.08 -1.25 2.05
CA VAL A 282 15.91 -0.97 3.49
C VAL A 282 14.47 -1.16 3.93
N GLU A 283 13.48 -0.75 3.13
CA GLU A 283 12.07 -1.07 3.44
C GLU A 283 11.88 -2.57 3.61
N ARG A 284 12.38 -3.37 2.66
CA ARG A 284 12.30 -4.84 2.71
C ARG A 284 13.01 -5.41 3.94
N LEU A 285 14.20 -4.86 4.26
CA LEU A 285 15.03 -5.28 5.38
C LEU A 285 14.39 -4.93 6.74
N ASN A 286 13.79 -3.75 6.85
CA ASN A 286 13.12 -3.28 8.05
C ASN A 286 11.84 -4.07 8.35
N TYR A 287 11.10 -4.48 7.31
CA TYR A 287 10.01 -5.45 7.46
C TYR A 287 10.52 -6.84 7.89
N TRP A 288 11.70 -7.27 7.42
CA TRP A 288 12.29 -8.55 7.80
C TRP A 288 12.77 -8.58 9.26
N GLU A 289 13.22 -7.45 9.81
CA GLU A 289 13.64 -7.29 11.21
C GLU A 289 12.51 -7.45 12.23
N ASN A 290 11.25 -7.25 11.81
CA ASN A 290 10.06 -7.45 12.63
C ASN A 290 10.09 -6.68 13.96
N HIS A 291 10.01 -5.35 13.87
CA HIS A 291 9.93 -4.46 15.04
C HIS A 291 8.61 -4.61 15.80
N ARG A 292 8.63 -4.44 17.14
CA ARG A 292 7.46 -4.65 18.00
C ARG A 292 6.43 -3.53 17.85
N THR A 293 6.88 -2.29 17.73
CA THR A 293 6.04 -1.10 17.63
C THR A 293 6.24 -0.40 16.30
N MET A 294 5.20 0.29 15.81
CA MET A 294 5.31 1.12 14.61
C MET A 294 6.31 2.28 14.78
N THR A 295 6.47 2.77 16.01
CA THR A 295 7.46 3.79 16.35
C THR A 295 8.88 3.26 16.21
N GLU A 296 9.18 2.07 16.76
CA GLU A 296 10.49 1.41 16.58
C GLU A 296 10.79 1.13 15.11
N HIS A 297 9.79 0.61 14.38
CA HIS A 297 9.92 0.35 12.95
C HIS A 297 10.30 1.62 12.18
N THR A 298 9.60 2.72 12.44
CA THR A 298 9.80 3.99 11.74
C THR A 298 11.14 4.64 12.12
N ASN A 299 11.49 4.63 13.40
CA ASN A 299 12.78 5.16 13.88
C ASN A 299 13.96 4.40 13.28
N ALA A 300 13.90 3.06 13.24
CA ALA A 300 14.94 2.23 12.63
C ALA A 300 15.07 2.49 11.12
N LEU A 301 13.94 2.66 10.41
CA LEU A 301 13.94 3.02 8.99
C LEU A 301 14.61 4.37 8.75
N ILE A 302 14.24 5.39 9.53
CA ILE A 302 14.80 6.76 9.43
C ILE A 302 16.32 6.73 9.62
N ILE A 303 16.82 6.05 10.67
CA ILE A 303 18.25 6.00 10.96
C ILE A 303 19.03 5.38 9.80
N LYS A 304 18.55 4.27 9.24
CA LYS A 304 19.23 3.59 8.11
C LYS A 304 19.20 4.41 6.82
N VAL A 305 18.06 5.04 6.52
CA VAL A 305 17.91 5.91 5.35
C VAL A 305 18.80 7.15 5.49
N PHE A 306 18.83 7.75 6.67
CA PHE A 306 19.66 8.90 6.99
C PHE A 306 21.15 8.58 6.86
N ALA A 307 21.61 7.48 7.49
CA ALA A 307 23.01 7.08 7.44
C ALA A 307 23.49 6.92 5.98
N PHE A 308 22.75 6.16 5.17
CA PHE A 308 23.08 6.00 3.75
C PHE A 308 23.04 7.29 2.95
N SER A 309 22.00 8.09 3.16
CA SER A 309 21.86 9.37 2.47
C SER A 309 23.00 10.32 2.82
N PHE A 310 23.51 10.29 4.05
CA PHE A 310 24.65 11.09 4.46
C PHE A 310 25.91 10.71 3.68
N VAL A 311 26.30 9.43 3.67
CA VAL A 311 27.51 9.00 2.94
C VAL A 311 27.35 9.23 1.44
N ASN A 312 26.23 8.82 0.85
CA ASN A 312 26.01 8.92 -0.60
C ASN A 312 26.00 10.38 -1.09
N ASN A 313 25.55 11.35 -0.29
CA ASN A 313 25.55 12.76 -0.68
C ASN A 313 26.89 13.46 -0.44
N TYR A 314 27.54 13.19 0.69
CA TYR A 314 28.72 13.95 1.09
C TYR A 314 30.04 13.32 0.67
N VAL A 315 30.11 12.01 0.36
CA VAL A 315 31.39 11.34 0.05
C VAL A 315 32.14 12.00 -1.13
N SER A 316 31.41 12.43 -2.17
CA SER A 316 32.04 13.10 -3.32
C SER A 316 32.58 14.48 -2.96
N LEU A 317 31.94 15.19 -2.02
CA LEU A 317 32.41 16.49 -1.52
C LEU A 317 33.60 16.33 -0.56
N PHE A 318 33.57 15.33 0.31
CA PHE A 318 34.68 14.97 1.19
C PHE A 318 35.93 14.63 0.38
N TYR A 319 35.81 13.85 -0.70
CA TYR A 319 36.93 13.55 -1.59
C TYR A 319 37.57 14.83 -2.15
N ILE A 320 36.74 15.75 -2.69
CA ILE A 320 37.25 16.95 -3.34
C ILE A 320 37.89 17.91 -2.32
N ALA A 321 37.34 18.01 -1.12
CA ALA A 321 37.85 18.91 -0.09
C ALA A 321 39.12 18.39 0.58
N PHE A 322 39.22 17.08 0.86
CA PHE A 322 40.29 16.54 1.72
C PHE A 322 41.31 15.65 0.98
N VAL A 323 40.91 14.93 -0.07
CA VAL A 323 41.78 13.96 -0.77
C VAL A 323 42.42 14.55 -2.02
N ARG A 324 41.75 15.52 -2.66
CA ARG A 324 42.23 16.18 -3.86
C ARG A 324 43.39 17.16 -3.65
N PRO A 325 43.46 17.96 -2.57
CA PRO A 325 44.56 18.90 -2.36
C PRO A 325 45.89 18.19 -2.07
N GLU A 326 46.98 18.68 -2.65
CA GLU A 326 48.31 18.09 -2.52
C GLU A 326 48.90 18.22 -1.09
N ASN A 327 48.43 19.21 -0.34
CA ASN A 327 48.96 19.63 0.97
C ASN A 327 48.85 18.55 2.07
N HIS A 328 48.05 17.50 1.87
CA HIS A 328 47.77 16.48 2.89
C HIS A 328 48.48 15.13 2.66
N GLY A 329 49.35 15.01 1.64
CA GLY A 329 50.23 13.83 1.48
C GLY A 329 49.55 12.54 1.00
N PHE A 330 48.24 12.53 0.69
CA PHE A 330 47.53 11.35 0.20
C PHE A 330 47.86 10.96 -1.25
N GLN A 331 48.54 11.83 -2.02
CA GLN A 331 48.85 11.62 -3.44
C GLN A 331 50.36 11.60 -3.77
N THR A 332 51.23 11.29 -2.81
CA THR A 332 52.70 11.35 -3.00
C THR A 332 53.20 10.48 -4.17
N ASN A 333 52.57 9.33 -4.42
CA ASN A 333 52.84 8.43 -5.56
C ASN A 333 51.58 8.19 -6.42
N GLY A 334 50.73 9.21 -6.61
CA GLY A 334 49.42 9.07 -7.27
C GLY A 334 48.32 8.58 -6.32
N LEU A 335 47.07 8.53 -6.79
CA LEU A 335 45.91 8.12 -5.98
C LEU A 335 46.10 6.69 -5.46
N PHE A 336 46.17 6.51 -4.14
CA PHE A 336 46.45 5.22 -3.47
C PHE A 336 47.75 4.49 -3.93
N GLY A 337 48.74 5.23 -4.45
CA GLY A 337 50.00 4.64 -4.90
C GLY A 337 49.96 4.01 -6.31
N LEU A 338 48.94 4.32 -7.11
CA LEU A 338 48.78 3.81 -8.49
C LEU A 338 49.75 4.44 -9.53
N GLY A 339 50.74 5.22 -9.11
CA GLY A 339 51.75 5.83 -9.98
C GLY A 339 51.39 7.24 -10.42
N LYS A 340 52.38 7.96 -10.99
CA LYS A 340 52.28 9.40 -11.28
C LYS A 340 51.21 9.78 -12.32
N ALA A 341 50.79 8.84 -13.18
CA ALA A 341 49.74 9.03 -14.17
C ALA A 341 48.33 9.21 -13.55
N PHE A 342 48.13 8.77 -12.30
CA PHE A 342 46.85 8.84 -11.60
C PHE A 342 46.84 9.93 -10.51
N LYS A 343 47.42 11.09 -10.81
CA LYS A 343 47.46 12.24 -9.90
C LYS A 343 46.37 13.26 -10.31
N ASP A 344 45.33 13.42 -9.50
CA ASP A 344 44.26 14.43 -9.73
C ASP A 344 44.66 15.77 -9.10
N THR A 345 45.62 16.47 -9.72
CA THR A 345 45.99 17.84 -9.35
C THR A 345 45.13 18.88 -10.06
N CYS A 346 44.66 19.87 -9.33
CA CYS A 346 44.05 21.06 -9.91
C CYS A 346 45.12 22.01 -10.46
N LYS A 347 44.91 22.58 -11.66
CA LYS A 347 45.67 23.78 -12.10
C LYS A 347 45.35 24.95 -11.17
N GLU A 348 46.30 25.86 -10.96
CA GLU A 348 46.14 27.01 -10.05
C GLU A 348 44.82 27.76 -10.30
N ASN A 349 44.09 28.09 -9.22
CA ASN A 349 42.79 28.78 -9.20
C ASN A 349 41.59 28.07 -9.87
N THR A 350 41.75 26.88 -10.46
CA THR A 350 40.64 26.17 -11.13
C THR A 350 39.88 25.18 -10.25
N CYS A 351 40.41 24.85 -9.07
CA CYS A 351 39.84 23.79 -8.22
C CYS A 351 38.44 24.14 -7.68
N GLY A 352 38.24 25.41 -7.30
CA GLY A 352 36.96 25.89 -6.77
C GLY A 352 35.84 25.94 -7.82
N SER A 353 36.16 26.30 -9.07
CA SER A 353 35.17 26.37 -10.15
C SER A 353 34.68 24.98 -10.59
N LEU A 354 35.56 23.97 -10.58
CA LEU A 354 35.19 22.56 -10.81
C LEU A 354 34.26 22.03 -9.71
N LEU A 355 34.51 22.38 -8.44
CA LEU A 355 33.63 22.05 -7.32
C LEU A 355 32.26 22.73 -7.47
N ALA A 356 32.25 24.01 -7.83
CA ALA A 356 31.01 24.75 -8.07
C ALA A 356 30.18 24.14 -9.20
N LEU A 357 30.82 23.72 -10.30
CA LEU A 357 30.16 23.02 -11.41
C LEU A 357 29.52 21.70 -10.94
N GLN A 358 30.22 20.94 -10.09
CA GLN A 358 29.70 19.69 -9.54
C GLN A 358 28.51 19.92 -8.60
N LEU A 359 28.59 20.91 -7.70
CA LEU A 359 27.50 21.28 -6.80
C LEU A 359 26.27 21.76 -7.59
N MET A 360 26.47 22.61 -8.60
CA MET A 360 25.41 23.06 -9.49
C MET A 360 24.75 21.89 -10.22
N THR A 361 25.55 20.97 -10.77
CA THR A 361 25.03 19.76 -11.44
C THR A 361 24.21 18.91 -10.48
N HIS A 362 24.67 18.74 -9.24
CA HIS A 362 23.92 18.04 -8.20
C HIS A 362 22.58 18.71 -7.86
N MET A 363 22.56 20.03 -7.71
CA MET A 363 21.36 20.79 -7.37
C MET A 363 20.33 20.83 -8.50
N LEU A 364 20.76 20.76 -9.76
CA LEU A 364 19.85 20.73 -10.91
C LEU A 364 19.34 19.32 -11.23
N LEU A 365 20.21 18.32 -11.21
CA LEU A 365 19.87 16.97 -11.67
C LEU A 365 19.14 16.12 -10.61
N LYS A 366 19.46 16.27 -9.31
CA LYS A 366 18.84 15.46 -8.24
C LYS A 366 17.34 15.73 -8.06
N PRO A 367 16.84 16.98 -8.08
CA PRO A 367 15.40 17.25 -7.95
C PRO A 367 14.58 16.82 -9.17
N PHE A 368 15.23 16.64 -10.32
CA PHE A 368 14.56 16.45 -11.61
C PHE A 368 13.58 15.26 -11.64
N PRO A 369 13.90 14.04 -11.18
CA PRO A 369 12.94 12.93 -11.23
C PRO A 369 11.72 13.15 -10.34
N LYS A 370 11.89 13.82 -9.19
CA LYS A 370 10.78 14.15 -8.31
C LYS A 370 9.86 15.17 -8.98
N PHE A 371 10.43 16.23 -9.57
CA PHE A 371 9.68 17.17 -10.39
C PHE A 371 8.97 16.48 -11.57
N SER A 372 9.63 15.54 -12.24
CA SER A 372 9.02 14.77 -13.32
C SER A 372 7.84 13.92 -12.84
N LYS A 373 7.97 13.24 -11.69
CA LYS A 373 6.90 12.41 -11.13
C LYS A 373 5.73 13.24 -10.61
N ASP A 374 6.01 14.34 -9.92
CA ASP A 374 5.00 15.12 -9.18
C ASP A 374 4.30 16.16 -10.05
N VAL A 375 4.95 16.66 -11.10
CA VAL A 375 4.41 17.73 -11.97
C VAL A 375 4.21 17.24 -13.40
N ILE A 376 5.29 16.74 -14.04
CA ILE A 376 5.26 16.43 -15.47
C ILE A 376 4.30 15.27 -15.77
N PHE A 377 4.44 14.15 -15.04
CA PHE A 377 3.62 12.96 -15.24
C PHE A 377 2.10 13.20 -15.03
N PRO A 378 1.63 13.81 -13.93
CA PRO A 378 0.21 14.10 -13.77
C PRO A 378 -0.30 15.14 -14.78
N TYR A 379 0.53 16.10 -15.20
CA TYR A 379 0.17 17.02 -16.27
C TYR A 379 -0.05 16.30 -17.61
N PHE A 380 0.85 15.39 -18.00
CA PHE A 380 0.68 14.57 -19.20
C PHE A 380 -0.52 13.64 -19.12
N ILE A 381 -0.78 13.01 -17.96
CA ILE A 381 -1.99 12.20 -17.75
C ILE A 381 -3.24 13.08 -17.88
N LYS A 382 -3.25 14.27 -17.30
CA LYS A 382 -4.39 15.20 -17.39
C LYS A 382 -4.62 15.64 -18.84
N LEU A 383 -3.55 15.96 -19.56
CA LEU A 383 -3.60 16.31 -20.98
C LEU A 383 -4.16 15.15 -21.82
N PHE A 384 -3.68 13.93 -21.58
CA PHE A 384 -4.13 12.73 -22.28
C PHE A 384 -5.60 12.39 -21.98
N ARG A 385 -6.02 12.47 -20.70
CA ARG A 385 -7.42 12.31 -20.29
C ARG A 385 -8.32 13.36 -20.92
N HIS A 386 -7.88 14.62 -20.99
CA HIS A 386 -8.64 15.70 -21.63
C HIS A 386 -8.79 15.47 -23.14
N LYS A 387 -7.73 15.02 -23.82
CA LYS A 387 -7.76 14.70 -25.25
C LYS A 387 -8.69 13.51 -25.55
N LEU A 388 -8.65 12.47 -24.73
CA LEU A 388 -9.55 11.32 -24.82
C LEU A 388 -11.01 11.70 -24.55
N TRP A 389 -11.27 12.55 -23.56
CA TRP A 389 -12.62 13.05 -23.26
C TRP A 389 -13.21 13.85 -24.42
N PHE A 390 -12.42 14.75 -25.01
CA PHE A 390 -12.84 15.49 -26.21
C PHE A 390 -13.14 14.57 -27.39
N HIS A 391 -12.33 13.52 -27.59
CA HIS A 391 -12.53 12.59 -28.70
C HIS A 391 -13.82 11.77 -28.54
N ARG A 392 -14.09 11.22 -27.34
CA ARG A 392 -15.35 10.52 -27.05
C ARG A 392 -16.56 11.43 -27.18
N ARG A 393 -16.48 12.66 -26.66
CA ARG A 393 -17.58 13.62 -26.72
C ARG A 393 -17.93 14.00 -28.16
N LYS A 394 -16.93 14.08 -29.05
CA LYS A 394 -17.14 14.31 -30.48
C LYS A 394 -17.87 13.13 -31.14
N GLU A 395 -17.45 11.89 -30.87
CA GLU A 395 -18.11 10.68 -31.38
C GLU A 395 -19.57 10.57 -30.89
N THR A 396 -19.83 10.84 -29.60
CA THR A 396 -21.20 10.84 -29.04
C THR A 396 -22.06 11.96 -29.65
N LEU A 397 -21.49 13.14 -29.91
CA LEU A 397 -22.24 14.22 -30.54
C LEU A 397 -22.57 13.90 -32.00
N GLU A 398 -21.64 13.28 -32.73
CA GLU A 398 -21.86 12.82 -34.11
C GLU A 398 -22.92 11.71 -34.19
N SER A 399 -22.96 10.78 -33.23
CA SER A 399 -24.02 9.76 -33.18
C SER A 399 -25.39 10.35 -32.87
N ILE A 400 -25.50 11.30 -31.93
CA ILE A 400 -26.76 11.98 -31.59
C ILE A 400 -27.27 12.81 -32.77
N LEU A 401 -26.38 13.52 -33.48
CA LEU A 401 -26.77 14.30 -34.65
C LEU A 401 -27.26 13.40 -35.79
N LYS A 402 -26.62 12.23 -36.00
CA LYS A 402 -27.06 11.24 -36.98
C LYS A 402 -28.44 10.67 -36.64
N GLU A 403 -28.69 10.35 -35.37
CA GLU A 403 -29.99 9.87 -34.89
C GLU A 403 -31.09 10.96 -34.99
N SER A 404 -30.74 12.23 -34.73
CA SER A 404 -31.66 13.37 -34.95
C SER A 404 -32.01 13.60 -36.43
N ASN A 405 -31.05 13.35 -37.33
CA ASN A 405 -31.27 13.45 -38.77
C ASN A 405 -32.13 12.27 -39.26
N GLU A 406 -31.93 11.05 -38.76
CA GLU A 406 -32.78 9.90 -39.11
C GLU A 406 -34.21 10.05 -38.56
N THR A 407 -34.38 10.55 -37.34
CA THR A 407 -35.71 10.83 -36.74
C THR A 407 -36.43 11.99 -37.42
N SER A 408 -35.73 13.05 -37.83
CA SER A 408 -36.33 14.15 -38.60
C SER A 408 -36.69 13.75 -40.04
N VAL A 409 -35.99 12.78 -40.64
CA VAL A 409 -36.38 12.18 -41.92
C VAL A 409 -37.64 11.32 -41.76
N LEU A 410 -37.75 10.50 -40.72
CA LEU A 410 -38.94 9.67 -40.45
C LEU A 410 -40.22 10.51 -40.21
N ILE A 411 -40.10 11.67 -39.55
CA ILE A 411 -41.23 12.58 -39.29
C ILE A 411 -41.71 13.30 -40.56
N ARG A 412 -40.92 13.37 -41.64
CA ARG A 412 -41.34 13.95 -42.93
C ARG A 412 -42.09 12.98 -43.84
N TYR A 413 -42.11 11.69 -43.51
CA TYR A 413 -42.76 10.63 -44.30
C TYR A 413 -43.97 9.99 -43.58
N LEU A 414 -44.33 10.52 -42.42
CA LEU A 414 -45.65 10.38 -41.80
C LEU A 414 -46.44 11.67 -42.05
#